data_AF-A0A7S1ZKV3-F1
#
_entry.id   AF-A0A7S1ZKV3-F1
#
_cell.length_a   1.000
_cell.length_b   1.000
_cell.length_c   1.000
_cell.angle_alpha   90.00
_cell.angle_beta   90.00
_cell.angle_gamma   90.00
#
_symmetry.space_group_name_H-M   'P 1'
#
loop_
_entity.id
_entity.type
_entity.pdbx_description
1 polymer ?
#
loop_
_entity_poly.entity_id
_entity_poly.type
_entity_poly.pdbx_seq_one_letter_code
_entity_poly.pdbx_strand_id
1 'polypeptide(L)'
;GKKKKVSLSVIEAFGGGDGDSAKIPVRDVEDVLRLEYRSKLLNPKWRDAMLAQGSGGAYEVSQRMTAMVGWSATAQVDNFVFDQAAERYALDEEVAKKLQKANPEAFKNVVRRLLEAAGRGMWQTDEDTLDKLRNLYADADDLIEQVGASFNKG
;
A
#
# COMPACT_ATOMS: atom_id res chain seq x y z
N GLY A 1 3.00 -10.18 35.02
CA GLY A 1 1.90 -10.88 34.32
C GLY A 1 2.15 -10.83 32.83
N LYS A 2 2.24 -11.98 32.16
CA LYS A 2 2.48 -12.06 30.70
C LYS A 2 1.16 -11.82 29.94
N LYS A 3 1.16 -10.86 29.01
CA LYS A 3 0.01 -10.56 28.13
C LYS A 3 -0.25 -11.73 27.17
N LYS A 4 -1.49 -12.21 27.09
CA LYS A 4 -1.93 -13.22 26.12
C LYS A 4 -1.96 -12.59 24.72
N LYS A 5 -1.22 -13.17 23.78
CA LYS A 5 -1.28 -12.87 22.34
C LYS A 5 -2.56 -13.54 21.81
N VAL A 6 -3.49 -12.77 21.26
CA VAL A 6 -4.71 -13.29 20.64
C VAL A 6 -4.38 -13.63 19.18
N SER A 7 -4.37 -14.92 18.85
CA SER A 7 -4.26 -15.41 17.47
C SER A 7 -5.66 -15.43 16.85
N LEU A 8 -5.94 -14.55 15.90
CA LEU A 8 -7.15 -14.60 15.08
C LEU A 8 -6.93 -15.63 13.96
N SER A 9 -7.52 -16.81 14.13
CA SER A 9 -7.64 -17.82 13.07
C SER A 9 -8.77 -17.42 12.13
N VAL A 10 -8.45 -16.99 10.91
CA VAL A 10 -9.42 -16.97 9.82
C VAL A 10 -9.60 -18.41 9.35
N ILE A 11 -10.69 -19.04 9.78
CA ILE A 11 -11.11 -20.35 9.29
C ILE A 11 -12.02 -20.10 8.08
N GLU A 12 -11.51 -20.28 6.87
CA GLU A 12 -12.37 -20.56 5.73
C GLU A 12 -12.77 -22.05 5.81
N ALA A 13 -13.99 -22.29 6.29
CA ALA A 13 -14.55 -23.62 6.38
C ALA A 13 -15.12 -24.05 5.00
N PHE A 14 -14.41 -24.92 4.31
CA PHE A 14 -15.01 -25.89 3.40
C PHE A 14 -14.69 -27.30 3.93
N GLY A 15 -15.74 -28.11 4.08
CA GLY A 15 -15.76 -29.26 4.95
C GLY A 15 -14.97 -30.49 4.48
N GLY A 16 -14.64 -31.31 5.49
CA GLY A 16 -14.62 -32.78 5.41
C GLY A 16 -13.31 -33.43 5.00
N GLY A 17 -12.65 -34.10 5.95
CA GLY A 17 -11.66 -35.14 5.67
C GLY A 17 -10.55 -35.24 6.71
N ASP A 18 -10.68 -36.20 7.62
CA ASP A 18 -9.66 -36.58 8.60
C ASP A 18 -8.35 -37.03 7.95
N GLY A 19 -7.24 -36.74 8.64
CA GLY A 19 -6.05 -37.59 8.61
C GLY A 19 -5.02 -37.29 7.53
N ASP A 20 -4.36 -36.13 7.62
CA ASP A 20 -2.91 -36.03 7.80
C ASP A 20 -2.60 -34.54 7.95
N SER A 21 -2.39 -34.09 9.18
CA SER A 21 -1.90 -32.72 9.41
C SER A 21 -0.43 -32.68 9.00
N ALA A 22 -0.19 -32.67 7.69
CA ALA A 22 1.02 -32.12 7.14
C ALA A 22 1.21 -30.78 7.87
N LYS A 23 2.26 -30.67 8.67
CA LYS A 23 2.64 -29.42 9.33
C LYS A 23 2.92 -28.42 8.22
N ILE A 24 1.88 -27.76 7.72
CA ILE A 24 2.01 -26.55 6.93
C ILE A 24 2.76 -25.62 7.89
N PRO A 25 4.03 -25.26 7.60
CA PRO A 25 4.74 -24.36 8.47
C PRO A 25 3.85 -23.13 8.58
N VAL A 26 3.41 -22.83 9.80
CA VAL A 26 2.77 -21.56 10.13
C VAL A 26 3.86 -20.51 9.87
N ARG A 27 3.99 -20.09 8.61
CA ARG A 27 4.70 -18.87 8.27
C ARG A 27 3.93 -17.80 9.00
N ASP A 28 4.60 -17.12 9.92
CA ASP A 28 3.99 -16.03 10.65
C ASP A 28 3.42 -15.02 9.63
N VAL A 29 2.29 -14.40 9.93
CA VAL A 29 1.66 -13.43 9.00
C VAL A 29 2.68 -12.35 8.62
N GLU A 30 3.55 -11.99 9.56
CA GLU A 30 4.69 -11.10 9.37
C GLU A 30 5.68 -11.59 8.30
N ASP A 31 6.00 -12.89 8.26
CA ASP A 31 6.93 -13.46 7.26
C ASP A 31 6.32 -13.47 5.86
N VAL A 32 5.01 -13.73 5.75
CA VAL A 32 4.28 -13.67 4.48
C VAL A 32 4.22 -12.24 3.96
N LEU A 33 3.91 -11.28 4.84
CA LEU A 33 3.86 -9.86 4.50
C LEU A 33 5.23 -9.33 4.09
N ARG A 34 6.29 -9.67 4.81
CA ARG A 34 7.67 -9.31 4.42
C ARG A 34 8.04 -9.88 3.05
N LEU A 35 7.66 -11.13 2.75
CA LEU A 35 7.91 -11.73 1.44
C LEU A 35 7.11 -11.05 0.32
N GLU A 36 5.84 -10.76 0.57
CA GLU A 36 4.98 -9.98 -0.34
C GLU A 36 5.63 -8.62 -0.62
N TYR A 37 5.92 -7.79 0.39
CA TYR A 37 6.49 -6.47 0.18
C TYR A 37 7.80 -6.50 -0.60
N ARG A 38 8.73 -7.41 -0.25
CA ARG A 38 10.04 -7.51 -0.93
C ARG A 38 9.95 -8.03 -2.37
N SER A 39 9.04 -8.96 -2.65
CA SER A 39 8.87 -9.51 -4.00
C SER A 39 8.12 -8.55 -4.94
N LYS A 40 7.33 -7.65 -4.36
CA LYS A 40 6.33 -6.84 -5.06
C LYS A 40 6.49 -5.34 -4.81
N LEU A 41 5.87 -4.77 -3.78
CA LEU A 41 5.76 -3.32 -3.57
C LEU A 41 7.15 -2.64 -3.49
N LEU A 42 8.14 -3.31 -2.93
CA LEU A 42 9.50 -2.78 -2.81
C LEU A 42 10.43 -3.23 -3.95
N ASN A 43 9.92 -4.03 -4.90
CA ASN A 43 10.68 -4.53 -6.04
C ASN A 43 10.60 -3.55 -7.22
N PRO A 44 11.72 -2.92 -7.64
CA PRO A 44 11.73 -2.00 -8.77
C PRO A 44 11.23 -2.62 -10.07
N LYS A 45 11.51 -3.91 -10.33
CA LYS A 45 11.03 -4.59 -11.54
C LYS A 45 9.51 -4.70 -11.57
N TRP A 46 8.90 -4.92 -10.40
CA TRP A 46 7.45 -4.98 -10.29
C TRP A 46 6.84 -3.58 -10.47
N ARG A 47 7.40 -2.55 -9.83
CA ARG A 47 7.00 -1.15 -10.05
C ARG A 47 7.03 -0.81 -11.54
N ASP A 48 8.14 -1.06 -12.22
CA ASP A 48 8.31 -0.69 -13.62
C ASP A 48 7.33 -1.44 -14.52
N ALA A 49 7.06 -2.72 -14.22
CA ALA A 49 6.01 -3.49 -14.90
C ALA A 49 4.61 -2.90 -14.69
N MET A 50 4.28 -2.41 -13.49
CA MET A 50 2.99 -1.75 -13.24
C MET A 50 2.89 -0.40 -13.96
N LEU A 51 3.96 0.41 -13.95
CA LEU A 51 3.99 1.68 -14.67
C LEU A 51 3.77 1.46 -16.18
N ALA A 52 4.31 0.37 -16.74
CA ALA A 52 4.11 0.01 -18.15
C ALA A 52 2.66 -0.40 -18.48
N GLN A 53 1.87 -0.83 -17.48
CA GLN A 53 0.46 -1.20 -17.66
C GLN A 53 -0.51 0.00 -17.59
N GLY A 54 -0.01 1.21 -17.35
CA GLY A 54 -0.83 2.42 -17.29
C GLY A 54 -1.84 2.39 -16.13
N SER A 55 -3.09 2.76 -16.41
CA SER A 55 -4.11 2.97 -15.36
C SER A 55 -4.36 1.74 -14.47
N GLY A 56 -4.39 0.53 -15.05
CA GLY A 56 -4.60 -0.71 -14.31
C GLY A 56 -3.43 -1.04 -13.38
N GLY A 57 -2.20 -0.79 -13.81
CA GLY A 57 -1.02 -0.98 -12.98
C GLY A 57 -0.94 0.05 -11.84
N ALA A 58 -1.30 1.31 -12.11
CA ALA A 58 -1.41 2.33 -11.07
C ALA A 58 -2.49 1.97 -10.02
N TYR A 59 -3.63 1.42 -10.47
CA TYR A 59 -4.66 0.91 -9.56
C TYR A 59 -4.14 -0.23 -8.68
N GLU A 60 -3.41 -1.20 -9.23
CA GLU A 60 -2.83 -2.30 -8.45
C GLU A 60 -1.81 -1.80 -7.40
N VAL A 61 -0.99 -0.80 -7.72
CA VAL A 61 -0.12 -0.12 -6.73
C VAL A 61 -0.95 0.46 -5.58
N SER A 62 -2.03 1.18 -5.90
CA SER A 62 -2.96 1.74 -4.91
C SER A 62 -3.61 0.66 -4.01
N GLN A 63 -4.04 -0.46 -4.61
CA GLN A 63 -4.64 -1.55 -3.85
C GLN A 63 -3.66 -2.19 -2.87
N ARG A 64 -2.38 -2.33 -3.26
CA ARG A 64 -1.34 -2.86 -2.37
C ARG A 64 -0.96 -1.90 -1.27
N MET A 65 -0.95 -0.59 -1.54
CA MET A 65 -0.78 0.42 -0.50
C MET A 65 -1.91 0.33 0.54
N THR A 66 -3.14 0.15 0.07
CA THR A 66 -4.32 -0.07 0.94
C THR A 66 -4.19 -1.35 1.76
N ALA A 67 -3.78 -2.45 1.14
CA ALA A 67 -3.55 -3.72 1.82
C ALA A 67 -2.48 -3.58 2.90
N MET A 68 -1.37 -2.87 2.62
CA MET A 68 -0.31 -2.62 3.61
C MET A 68 -0.82 -1.92 4.86
N VAL A 69 -1.63 -0.86 4.72
CA VAL A 69 -2.26 -0.17 5.85
C VAL A 69 -3.24 -1.10 6.60
N GLY A 70 -4.03 -1.90 5.86
CA GLY A 70 -4.95 -2.87 6.45
C GLY A 70 -4.24 -3.92 7.31
N TRP A 71 -3.15 -4.48 6.80
CA TRP A 71 -2.33 -5.44 7.54
C TRP A 71 -1.60 -4.81 8.70
N SER A 72 -1.16 -3.56 8.59
CA SER A 72 -0.51 -2.84 9.69
C SER A 72 -1.43 -2.58 10.89
N ALA A 73 -2.75 -2.68 10.70
CA ALA A 73 -3.72 -2.62 11.79
C ALA A 73 -3.83 -3.94 12.57
N THR A 74 -3.42 -5.07 11.98
CA THR A 74 -3.57 -6.42 12.58
C THR A 74 -2.24 -7.14 12.82
N ALA A 75 -1.17 -6.72 12.16
CA ALA A 75 0.18 -7.27 12.22
C ALA A 75 1.21 -6.13 12.22
N GLN A 76 2.40 -6.38 12.76
CA GLN A 76 3.46 -5.38 12.80
C GLN A 76 4.15 -5.30 11.43
N VAL A 77 3.94 -4.20 10.72
CA VAL A 77 4.73 -3.84 9.52
C VAL A 77 5.87 -2.94 9.96
N ASP A 78 7.07 -3.24 9.49
CA ASP A 78 8.26 -2.47 9.87
C ASP A 78 8.23 -1.07 9.21
N ASN A 79 8.69 -0.05 9.94
CA ASN A 79 8.71 1.35 9.50
C ASN A 79 9.34 1.55 8.11
N PHE A 80 10.46 0.85 7.87
CA PHE A 80 11.23 0.94 6.63
C PHE A 80 10.42 0.54 5.37
N VAL A 81 9.35 -0.26 5.54
CA VAL A 81 8.47 -0.66 4.43
C VAL A 81 7.69 0.56 3.94
N PHE A 82 7.18 1.38 4.87
CA PHE A 82 6.51 2.63 4.54
C PHE A 82 7.49 3.66 3.98
N ASP A 83 8.68 3.80 4.57
CA ASP A 83 9.73 4.70 4.07
C ASP A 83 10.03 4.40 2.59
N GLN A 84 10.35 3.15 2.27
CA GLN A 84 10.63 2.75 0.89
C GLN A 84 9.42 2.83 -0.04
N ALA A 85 8.20 2.69 0.48
CA ALA A 85 6.98 2.85 -0.31
C ALA A 85 6.75 4.33 -0.65
N ALA A 86 6.93 5.23 0.31
CA ALA A 86 6.85 6.68 0.12
C ALA A 86 7.90 7.17 -0.87
N GLU A 87 9.18 6.81 -0.65
CA GLU A 87 10.29 7.13 -1.55
C GLU A 87 10.00 6.69 -2.99
N ARG A 88 9.55 5.45 -3.17
CA ARG A 88 9.44 4.83 -4.49
C ARG A 88 8.22 5.29 -5.31
N TYR A 89 7.10 5.58 -4.66
CA TYR A 89 5.83 5.82 -5.35
C TYR A 89 5.30 7.24 -5.23
N ALA A 90 5.73 8.01 -4.22
CA ALA A 90 5.25 9.37 -4.00
C ALA A 90 6.36 10.42 -4.14
N LEU A 91 7.55 10.16 -3.57
CA LEU A 91 8.63 11.16 -3.52
C LEU A 91 9.59 11.11 -4.70
N ASP A 92 9.69 9.97 -5.40
CA ASP A 92 10.31 9.89 -6.73
C ASP A 92 9.42 10.62 -7.73
N GLU A 93 9.83 11.83 -8.11
CA GLU A 93 9.05 12.71 -9.00
C GLU A 93 8.68 12.04 -10.33
N GLU A 94 9.59 11.25 -10.92
CA GLU A 94 9.36 10.60 -12.21
C GLU A 94 8.29 9.51 -12.08
N VAL A 95 8.33 8.73 -10.99
CA VAL A 95 7.31 7.72 -10.71
C VAL A 95 5.98 8.37 -10.35
N ALA A 96 5.99 9.41 -9.52
CA ALA A 96 4.80 10.14 -9.11
C ALA A 96 4.07 10.74 -10.32
N LYS A 97 4.80 11.44 -11.21
CA LYS A 97 4.23 12.00 -12.46
C LYS A 97 3.63 10.91 -13.34
N LYS A 98 4.29 9.75 -13.48
CA LYS A 98 3.78 8.62 -14.27
C LYS A 98 2.50 8.04 -13.68
N LEU A 99 2.45 7.85 -12.37
CA LEU A 99 1.26 7.34 -11.68
C LEU A 99 0.09 8.32 -11.77
N GLN A 100 0.32 9.61 -11.52
CA GLN A 100 -0.69 10.66 -11.65
C GLN A 100 -1.29 10.70 -13.05
N LYS A 101 -0.44 10.67 -14.08
CA LYS A 101 -0.89 10.66 -15.48
C LYS A 101 -1.64 9.39 -15.84
N ALA A 102 -1.21 8.23 -15.32
CA ALA A 102 -1.85 6.95 -15.61
C ALA A 102 -3.22 6.83 -14.92
N ASN A 103 -3.32 7.21 -13.66
CA ASN A 103 -4.54 7.17 -12.87
C ASN A 103 -4.42 8.13 -11.65
N PRO A 104 -5.00 9.34 -11.73
CA PRO A 104 -4.85 10.34 -10.68
C PRO A 104 -5.55 9.92 -9.37
N GLU A 105 -6.69 9.22 -9.46
CA GLU A 105 -7.40 8.66 -8.30
C GLU A 105 -6.56 7.61 -7.56
N ALA A 106 -5.89 6.73 -8.31
CA ALA A 106 -5.01 5.74 -7.73
C ALA A 106 -3.80 6.40 -7.04
N PHE A 107 -3.19 7.40 -7.66
CA PHE A 107 -2.09 8.14 -7.03
C PHE A 107 -2.54 8.88 -5.76
N LYS A 108 -3.69 9.59 -5.82
CA LYS A 108 -4.27 10.23 -4.64
C LYS A 108 -4.49 9.24 -3.52
N ASN A 109 -4.98 8.02 -3.82
CA ASN A 109 -5.13 6.99 -2.81
C ASN A 109 -3.79 6.51 -2.23
N VAL A 110 -2.74 6.34 -3.04
CA VAL A 110 -1.38 6.01 -2.55
C VAL A 110 -0.94 7.01 -1.48
N VAL A 111 -1.01 8.32 -1.80
CA VAL A 111 -0.62 9.38 -0.87
C VAL A 111 -1.53 9.39 0.37
N ARG A 112 -2.85 9.22 0.19
CA ARG A 112 -3.82 9.14 1.29
C ARG A 112 -3.50 8.01 2.27
N ARG A 113 -3.11 6.84 1.76
CA ARG A 113 -2.78 5.67 2.59
C ARG A 113 -1.47 5.89 3.38
N LEU A 114 -0.47 6.55 2.79
CA LEU A 114 0.76 6.93 3.49
C LEU A 114 0.48 7.92 4.63
N LEU A 115 -0.31 8.97 4.35
CA LEU A 115 -0.73 9.93 5.38
C LEU A 115 -1.57 9.27 6.48
N GLU A 116 -2.45 8.32 6.14
CA GLU A 116 -3.20 7.55 7.12
C GLU A 116 -2.27 6.71 8.01
N ALA A 117 -1.27 6.03 7.43
CA ALA A 117 -0.32 5.24 8.18
C ALA A 117 0.42 6.09 9.21
N ALA A 118 0.87 7.29 8.82
CA ALA A 118 1.48 8.25 9.73
C ALA A 118 0.50 8.72 10.82
N GLY A 119 -0.70 9.16 10.43
CA GLY A 119 -1.71 9.67 11.38
C GLY A 119 -2.22 8.63 12.38
N ARG A 120 -2.13 7.34 12.04
CA ARG A 120 -2.50 6.21 12.91
C ARG A 120 -1.31 5.62 13.68
N GLY A 121 -0.12 6.21 13.56
CA GLY A 121 1.10 5.77 14.26
C GLY A 121 1.68 4.44 13.75
N MET A 122 1.26 3.98 12.57
CA MET A 122 1.83 2.79 11.91
C MET A 122 3.17 3.09 11.26
N TRP A 123 3.35 4.34 10.84
CA TRP A 123 4.56 4.84 10.21
C TRP A 123 5.04 6.10 10.94
N GLN A 124 6.33 6.16 11.21
CA GLN A 124 7.03 7.30 11.78
C GLN A 124 8.02 7.82 10.73
N THR A 125 7.88 9.08 10.36
CA THR A 125 8.74 9.78 9.41
C THR A 125 8.91 11.24 9.84
N ASP A 126 9.82 11.98 9.19
CA ASP A 126 10.04 13.39 9.49
C ASP A 126 8.93 14.29 8.94
N GLU A 127 8.82 15.50 9.50
CA GLU A 127 7.77 16.44 9.14
C GLU A 127 7.91 16.93 7.67
N ASP A 128 9.12 17.05 7.15
CA ASP A 128 9.37 17.45 5.76
C ASP A 128 8.77 16.42 4.77
N THR A 129 8.91 15.13 5.08
CA THR A 129 8.27 14.06 4.33
C THR A 129 6.75 14.13 4.41
N LEU A 130 6.19 14.40 5.60
CA LEU A 130 4.73 14.56 5.76
C LEU A 130 4.20 15.78 4.98
N ASP A 131 4.92 16.90 5.01
CA ASP A 131 4.54 18.11 4.28
C ASP A 131 4.57 17.89 2.77
N LYS A 132 5.60 17.21 2.25
CA LYS A 132 5.65 16.79 0.84
C LYS A 132 4.45 15.93 0.46
N LEU A 133 4.08 14.96 1.29
CA LEU A 133 2.91 14.11 1.04
C LEU A 133 1.59 14.89 1.11
N ARG A 134 1.45 15.86 2.03
CA ARG A 134 0.27 16.73 2.09
C ARG A 134 0.12 17.59 0.83
N ASN A 135 1.23 18.15 0.34
CA ASN A 135 1.25 18.92 -0.91
C ASN A 135 0.87 18.02 -2.11
N LEU A 136 1.48 16.84 -2.22
CA LEU A 136 1.13 15.87 -3.27
C LEU A 136 -0.34 15.43 -3.22
N TYR A 137 -0.92 15.36 -2.02
CA TYR A 137 -2.34 15.02 -1.86
C TYR A 137 -3.25 16.14 -2.40
N ALA A 138 -2.91 17.40 -2.10
CA ALA A 138 -3.63 18.57 -2.61
C ALA A 138 -3.51 18.68 -4.14
N ASP A 139 -2.30 18.57 -4.68
CA ASP A 139 -2.04 18.61 -6.13
C ASP A 139 -2.83 17.53 -6.89
N ALA A 140 -2.90 16.32 -6.32
CA ALA A 140 -3.67 15.22 -6.89
C ALA A 140 -5.18 15.48 -6.83
N ASP A 141 -5.69 16.18 -5.81
CA ASP A 141 -7.09 16.56 -5.72
C ASP A 141 -7.46 17.57 -6.80
N ASP A 142 -6.68 18.65 -6.90
CA ASP A 142 -6.85 19.69 -7.91
C ASP A 142 -6.84 19.11 -9.33
N LEU A 143 -5.97 18.14 -9.59
CA LEU A 143 -5.91 17.44 -10.89
C LEU A 143 -7.20 16.68 -11.18
N ILE A 144 -7.75 15.95 -10.20
CA ILE A 144 -9.00 15.19 -10.36
C ILE A 144 -10.17 16.13 -10.62
N GLU A 145 -10.26 17.24 -9.88
CA GLU A 145 -11.29 18.25 -10.09
C GLU A 145 -11.24 18.84 -11.50
N GLN A 146 -10.04 19.16 -12.01
CA GLN A 146 -9.85 19.67 -13.36
C GLN A 146 -10.26 18.65 -14.44
N VAL A 147 -9.90 17.38 -14.27
CA VAL A 147 -10.29 16.30 -15.20
C VAL A 147 -11.81 16.11 -15.20
N GLY A 148 -12.45 16.10 -14.02
CA GLY A 148 -13.90 15.99 -13.89
C GLY A 148 -14.64 17.19 -14.49
N ALA A 149 -14.12 18.41 -14.30
CA ALA A 149 -14.69 19.63 -14.88
C ALA A 149 -14.58 19.66 -16.41
N SER A 150 -13.51 19.08 -16.99
CA SER A 150 -13.37 18.94 -18.45
C SER A 150 -14.36 17.93 -19.03
N PHE A 151 -14.69 16.86 -18.30
CA PHE A 151 -15.64 15.85 -18.76
C PHE A 151 -17.08 16.36 -18.82
N ASN A 152 -17.48 17.21 -17.85
CA ASN A 152 -18.84 17.76 -17.78
C ASN A 152 -19.13 18.91 -18.79
N LYS A 153 -18.12 19.35 -19.55
CA LYS A 153 -18.24 20.46 -20.52
C LYS A 153 -18.33 20.01 -21.99
N GLY A 154 -18.29 18.71 -22.27
CA GLY A 154 -18.44 18.13 -23.62
C GLY A 154 -19.81 17.52 -23.82
#